data_AF-A0AAD6AY73-F1
#
_entry.id   AF-A0AAD6AY73-F1
#
_cell.length_a   1.000
_cell.length_b   1.000
_cell.length_c   1.000
_cell.angle_alpha   90.00
_cell.angle_beta   90.00
_cell.angle_gamma   90.00
#
_symmetry.space_group_name_H-M   'P 1'
#
loop_
_entity.id
_entity.type
_entity.pdbx_description
1 polymer ?
#
loop_
_entity_poly.entity_id
_entity_poly.type
_entity_poly.pdbx_seq_one_letter_code
_entity_poly.pdbx_strand_id
1 'polypeptide(L)'
;MKDIVPLIMSGGDPEPVDNIVNWKRVPWLELQQTASLELEQRPSPRLLTTHFQYNMMPPSFFEVKPKVIYVKRNPKDVFTSSFHHHEAASFLVDPGPQTQFLHNFLDGKGFSDFMFGSWFDHVKSWLNAEDEEHIMHISYEQMIMDLKDSVGNMAQFLQKPLDHEAIEKIADRCLFKNMKKNNMSNYSTVPRELLDQTKSGFLRKGECH
;
A
#
# COMPACT_ATOMS: atom_id res chain seq x y z
N MET A 1 -2.51 -4.58 -2.61
CA MET A 1 -2.64 -3.41 -3.51
C MET A 1 -1.55 -3.27 -4.56
N LYS A 2 -0.26 -3.16 -4.20
CA LYS A 2 0.83 -2.99 -5.20
C LYS A 2 1.05 -4.19 -6.13
N ASP A 3 0.40 -5.33 -5.87
CA ASP A 3 0.31 -6.50 -6.77
C ASP A 3 -1.04 -6.52 -7.50
N ILE A 4 -2.14 -6.41 -6.74
CA ILE A 4 -3.53 -6.43 -7.25
C ILE A 4 -3.75 -5.43 -8.38
N VAL A 5 -3.42 -4.14 -8.17
CA VAL A 5 -3.74 -3.09 -9.16
C VAL A 5 -2.96 -3.28 -10.45
N PRO A 6 -1.62 -3.49 -10.44
CA PRO A 6 -0.90 -3.82 -11.67
C PRO A 6 -1.48 -5.02 -12.44
N LEU A 7 -1.88 -6.08 -11.73
CA LEU A 7 -2.50 -7.25 -12.37
C LEU A 7 -3.86 -6.90 -12.99
N ILE A 8 -4.68 -6.08 -12.33
CA ILE A 8 -5.94 -5.60 -12.93
C ILE A 8 -5.65 -4.78 -14.19
N MET A 9 -4.67 -3.86 -14.12
CA MET A 9 -4.32 -3.00 -15.25
C MET A 9 -3.72 -3.75 -16.43
N SER A 10 -3.07 -4.89 -16.19
CA SER A 10 -2.52 -5.78 -17.21
C SER A 10 -3.50 -6.86 -17.69
N GLY A 11 -4.76 -6.84 -17.24
CA GLY A 11 -5.76 -7.85 -17.62
C GLY A 11 -5.47 -9.24 -17.04
N GLY A 12 -4.69 -9.32 -15.96
CA GLY A 12 -4.27 -10.56 -15.31
C GLY A 12 -2.91 -11.08 -15.75
N ASP A 13 -2.21 -10.39 -16.67
CA ASP A 13 -0.84 -10.75 -17.04
C ASP A 13 0.12 -10.56 -15.85
N PRO A 14 0.79 -11.63 -15.39
CA PRO A 14 1.65 -11.56 -14.22
C PRO A 14 3.04 -11.00 -14.49
N GLU A 15 3.45 -10.79 -15.74
CA GLU A 15 4.79 -10.33 -16.12
C GLU A 15 5.26 -9.12 -15.28
N PRO A 16 4.45 -8.06 -15.10
CA PRO A 16 4.90 -6.90 -14.31
C PRO A 16 5.09 -7.26 -12.83
N VAL A 17 4.31 -8.22 -12.33
CA VAL A 17 4.38 -8.65 -10.93
C VAL A 17 5.56 -9.58 -10.64
N ASP A 18 5.96 -10.36 -11.63
CA ASP A 18 7.00 -11.38 -11.49
C ASP A 18 8.41 -10.86 -11.78
N ASN A 19 8.52 -9.81 -12.59
CA ASN A 19 9.83 -9.34 -13.09
C ASN A 19 10.22 -7.95 -12.58
N ILE A 20 9.28 -7.16 -12.05
CA ILE A 20 9.56 -5.79 -11.61
C ILE A 20 9.30 -5.65 -10.12
N VAL A 21 10.32 -5.25 -9.36
CA VAL A 21 10.18 -4.96 -7.92
C VAL A 21 9.09 -3.92 -7.66
N ASN A 22 8.33 -4.13 -6.57
CA ASN A 22 7.11 -3.35 -6.30
C ASN A 22 7.31 -1.82 -6.29
N TRP A 23 8.48 -1.33 -5.85
CA TRP A 23 8.76 0.11 -5.72
C TRP A 23 9.23 0.74 -7.03
N LYS A 24 9.56 -0.06 -8.05
CA LYS A 24 9.70 0.42 -9.42
C LYS A 24 8.37 0.35 -10.17
N ARG A 25 7.59 -0.70 -9.93
CA ARG A 25 6.27 -0.93 -10.56
C ARG A 25 5.23 0.09 -10.13
N VAL A 26 5.07 0.29 -8.82
CA VAL A 26 4.17 1.27 -8.20
C VAL A 26 5.00 2.10 -7.20
N PRO A 27 5.71 3.15 -7.65
CA PRO A 27 6.60 3.93 -6.80
C PRO A 27 5.85 4.82 -5.81
N TRP A 28 6.52 5.16 -4.71
CA TRP A 28 6.00 6.05 -3.67
C TRP A 28 6.25 7.52 -4.02
N LEU A 29 5.21 8.36 -3.97
CA LEU A 29 5.34 9.79 -4.28
C LEU A 29 6.31 10.52 -3.35
N GLU A 30 6.35 10.12 -2.08
CA GLU A 30 7.14 10.74 -1.03
C GLU A 30 8.65 10.41 -1.07
N LEU A 31 9.07 9.43 -1.88
CA LEU A 31 10.47 9.03 -1.95
C LEU A 31 11.23 9.85 -2.99
N GLN A 32 12.37 10.44 -2.61
CA GLN A 32 13.24 11.15 -3.54
C GLN A 32 13.68 10.28 -4.72
N GLN A 33 13.89 8.98 -4.50
CA GLN A 33 14.30 8.05 -5.56
C GLN A 33 13.25 7.95 -6.68
N THR A 34 11.99 8.29 -6.41
CA THR A 34 10.93 8.31 -7.41
C THR A 34 11.18 9.33 -8.51
N ALA A 35 11.89 10.42 -8.24
CA ALA A 35 12.33 11.36 -9.27
C ALA A 35 13.25 10.70 -10.31
N SER A 36 14.04 9.70 -9.91
CA SER A 36 14.93 8.96 -10.80
C SER A 36 14.22 7.92 -11.68
N LEU A 37 12.92 7.71 -11.49
CA LEU A 37 12.12 6.72 -12.21
C LEU A 37 11.43 7.26 -13.46
N GLU A 38 11.73 8.52 -13.83
CA GLU A 38 11.26 9.18 -15.05
C GLU A 38 9.74 9.00 -15.27
N LEU A 39 8.95 9.24 -14.23
CA LEU A 39 7.51 8.95 -14.23
C LEU A 39 6.73 9.66 -15.34
N GLU A 40 7.23 10.78 -15.83
CA GLU A 40 6.64 11.54 -16.94
C GLU A 40 6.82 10.84 -18.28
N GLN A 41 7.85 10.00 -18.43
CA GLN A 41 8.12 9.25 -19.66
C GLN A 41 7.36 7.91 -19.70
N ARG A 42 6.79 7.47 -18.58
CA ARG A 42 6.02 6.22 -18.52
C ARG A 42 4.68 6.37 -19.26
N PRO A 43 4.26 5.34 -20.03
CA PRO A 43 2.95 5.37 -20.69
C PRO A 43 1.82 5.46 -19.66
N SER A 44 0.73 6.13 -20.05
CA SER A 44 -0.50 6.12 -19.27
C SER A 44 -1.27 4.81 -19.48
N PRO A 45 -1.97 4.29 -18.46
CA PRO A 45 -2.12 4.85 -17.10
C PRO A 45 -0.91 4.56 -16.19
N ARG A 46 -0.50 5.56 -15.41
CA ARG A 46 0.62 5.45 -14.46
C ARG A 46 0.12 5.06 -13.08
N LEU A 47 0.78 4.08 -12.47
CA LEU A 47 0.44 3.60 -11.12
C LEU A 47 1.41 4.17 -10.10
N LEU A 48 0.89 4.82 -9.08
CA LEU A 48 1.65 5.45 -8.00
C LEU A 48 1.03 5.06 -6.66
N THR A 49 1.80 5.16 -5.58
CA THR A 49 1.33 4.95 -4.21
C THR A 49 1.83 6.07 -3.32
N THR A 50 1.14 6.33 -2.22
CA THR A 50 1.59 7.31 -1.23
C THR A 50 0.96 7.04 0.12
N HIS A 51 1.61 7.49 1.19
CA HIS A 51 1.06 7.56 2.54
C HIS A 51 0.62 8.99 2.93
N PHE A 52 0.59 9.93 1.98
CA PHE A 52 0.10 11.28 2.24
C PHE A 52 -1.37 11.31 2.64
N GLN A 53 -1.69 12.26 3.52
CA GLN A 53 -3.07 12.64 3.80
C GLN A 53 -3.70 13.31 2.58
N TYR A 54 -5.03 13.30 2.51
CA TYR A 54 -5.75 13.94 1.40
C TYR A 54 -5.36 15.42 1.24
N ASN A 55 -5.22 16.16 2.35
CA ASN A 55 -4.85 17.57 2.36
C ASN A 55 -3.35 17.84 2.10
N MET A 56 -2.51 16.81 2.04
CA MET A 56 -1.09 16.91 1.68
C MET A 56 -0.85 16.71 0.18
N MET A 57 -1.87 16.31 -0.57
CA MET A 57 -1.75 16.10 -2.01
C MET A 57 -1.43 17.41 -2.75
N PRO A 58 -0.64 17.36 -3.85
CA PRO A 58 -0.28 18.55 -4.59
C PRO A 58 -1.51 19.18 -5.28
N PRO A 59 -1.52 20.49 -5.58
CA PRO A 59 -2.65 21.15 -6.25
C PRO A 59 -3.16 20.43 -7.51
N SER A 60 -2.23 19.91 -8.32
CA SER A 60 -2.55 19.17 -9.56
C SER A 60 -3.37 17.90 -9.33
N PHE A 61 -3.31 17.30 -8.13
CA PHE A 61 -4.16 16.16 -7.77
C PHE A 61 -5.64 16.55 -7.75
N PHE A 62 -5.96 17.74 -7.21
CA PHE A 62 -7.34 18.24 -7.11
C PHE A 62 -7.89 18.73 -8.45
N GLU A 63 -7.00 19.13 -9.37
CA GLU A 63 -7.37 19.51 -10.74
C GLU A 63 -7.62 18.28 -11.63
N VAL A 64 -6.69 17.33 -11.63
CA VAL A 64 -6.73 16.15 -12.51
C VAL A 64 -7.68 15.08 -12.01
N LYS A 65 -7.87 14.98 -10.68
CA LYS A 65 -8.71 13.96 -10.02
C LYS A 65 -8.38 12.53 -10.46
N PRO A 66 -7.16 12.03 -10.23
CA PRO A 66 -6.83 10.66 -10.59
C PRO A 66 -7.67 9.68 -9.75
N LYS A 67 -7.88 8.46 -10.28
CA LYS A 67 -8.51 7.39 -9.48
C LYS A 67 -7.61 6.98 -8.32
N VAL A 68 -8.19 6.94 -7.12
CA VAL A 68 -7.53 6.54 -5.87
C VAL A 68 -8.26 5.34 -5.28
N ILE A 69 -7.51 4.30 -4.92
CA ILE A 69 -8.01 3.24 -4.05
C ILE A 69 -7.39 3.44 -2.67
N TYR A 70 -8.19 3.95 -1.74
CA TYR A 70 -7.77 4.22 -0.37
C TYR A 70 -7.96 2.98 0.50
N VAL A 71 -6.87 2.50 1.11
CA VAL A 71 -6.91 1.34 2.01
C VAL A 71 -6.90 1.78 3.46
N LYS A 72 -7.93 1.40 4.21
CA LYS A 72 -7.95 1.50 5.68
C LYS A 72 -7.78 0.14 6.34
N ARG A 73 -7.38 0.13 7.60
CA ARG A 73 -7.22 -1.09 8.41
C ARG A 73 -7.48 -0.76 9.87
N ASN A 74 -7.93 -1.75 10.66
CA ASN A 74 -8.07 -1.63 12.10
C ASN A 74 -6.80 -1.02 12.73
N PRO A 75 -6.92 0.07 13.51
CA PRO A 75 -5.76 0.77 14.08
C PRO A 75 -4.91 -0.12 15.01
N LYS A 76 -5.51 -1.13 15.68
CA LYS A 76 -4.77 -2.06 16.54
C LYS A 76 -3.80 -2.93 15.74
N ASP A 77 -4.23 -3.37 14.56
CA ASP A 77 -3.40 -4.13 13.64
C ASP A 77 -2.36 -3.25 12.96
N VAL A 78 -2.71 -2.01 12.62
CA VAL A 78 -1.77 -1.01 12.10
C VAL A 78 -0.67 -0.73 13.11
N PHE A 79 -1.02 -0.49 14.37
CA PHE A 79 -0.07 -0.30 15.47
C PHE A 79 0.92 -1.47 15.57
N THR A 80 0.41 -2.70 15.66
CA THR A 80 1.23 -3.91 15.79
C THR A 80 2.13 -4.11 14.57
N SER A 81 1.61 -3.84 13.37
CA SER A 81 2.39 -3.92 12.13
C SER A 81 3.48 -2.86 12.07
N SER A 82 3.17 -1.62 12.48
CA SER A 82 4.10 -0.49 12.47
C SER A 82 5.23 -0.69 13.45
N PHE A 83 4.95 -1.17 14.66
CA PHE A 83 5.96 -1.47 15.68
C PHE A 83 7.03 -2.42 15.13
N HIS A 84 6.60 -3.56 14.56
CA HIS A 84 7.51 -4.54 13.97
C HIS A 84 8.22 -4.05 12.70
N HIS A 85 7.62 -3.12 11.96
CA HIS A 85 8.29 -2.50 10.82
C HIS A 85 9.42 -1.58 11.27
N HIS A 86 9.22 -0.80 12.33
CA HIS A 86 10.27 0.04 12.93
C HIS A 86 11.42 -0.80 13.52
N GLU A 87 11.16 -2.01 14.04
CA GLU A 87 12.24 -2.90 14.49
C GLU A 87 13.17 -3.34 13.35
N ALA A 88 12.63 -3.51 12.14
CA ALA A 88 13.34 -4.04 10.98
C ALA A 88 13.89 -2.95 10.04
N ALA A 89 13.25 -1.79 9.92
CA ALA A 89 13.61 -0.74 8.98
C ALA A 89 14.58 0.26 9.59
N SER A 90 15.83 0.27 9.13
CA SER A 90 16.90 1.12 9.69
C SER A 90 16.73 2.62 9.41
N PHE A 91 15.92 2.97 8.42
CA PHE A 91 15.57 4.35 8.08
C PHE A 91 14.43 4.92 8.94
N LEU A 92 13.86 4.10 9.84
CA LEU A 92 12.90 4.55 10.83
C LEU A 92 13.58 4.66 12.19
N VAL A 93 13.03 5.52 13.05
CA VAL A 93 13.50 5.64 14.43
C VAL A 93 13.18 4.35 15.19
N ASP A 94 14.08 3.92 16.08
CA ASP A 94 13.84 2.78 16.95
C ASP A 94 12.50 2.93 17.70
N PRO A 95 11.62 1.92 17.68
CA PRO A 95 10.29 2.04 18.27
C PRO A 95 10.32 2.10 19.80
N GLY A 96 11.42 1.69 20.43
CA GLY A 96 11.57 1.60 21.87
C GLY A 96 10.58 0.63 22.51
N PRO A 97 10.27 0.80 23.81
CA PRO A 97 9.27 -0.01 24.49
C PRO A 97 7.90 0.11 23.84
N GLN A 98 7.20 -1.02 23.66
CA GLN A 98 5.88 -1.05 23.00
C GLN A 98 4.85 -0.10 23.63
N THR A 99 4.87 0.08 24.95
CA THR A 99 3.99 1.03 25.66
C THR A 99 4.27 2.47 25.24
N GLN A 100 5.53 2.86 25.10
CA GLN A 100 5.91 4.20 24.64
C GLN A 100 5.52 4.39 23.17
N PHE A 101 5.76 3.39 22.33
CA PHE A 101 5.32 3.40 20.94
C PHE A 101 3.79 3.56 20.83
N LEU A 102 3.01 2.93 21.71
CA LEU A 102 1.56 3.07 21.76
C LEU A 102 1.13 4.48 22.11
N HIS A 103 1.73 5.10 23.13
CA HIS A 103 1.45 6.49 23.46
C HIS A 103 1.78 7.43 22.29
N ASN A 104 2.92 7.24 21.64
CA ASN A 104 3.31 8.04 20.48
C ASN A 104 2.33 7.88 19.32
N PHE A 105 1.89 6.65 19.02
CA PHE A 105 0.92 6.34 17.97
C PHE A 105 -0.45 6.98 18.24
N LEU A 106 -0.92 6.95 19.49
CA LEU A 106 -2.22 7.54 19.87
C LEU A 106 -2.18 9.07 19.89
N ASP A 107 -1.06 9.65 20.33
CA ASP A 107 -0.85 11.09 20.39
C ASP A 107 -0.49 11.71 19.01
N GLY A 108 -0.26 10.90 17.98
CA GLY A 108 0.21 11.37 16.67
C GLY A 108 1.62 11.96 16.72
N LYS A 109 2.48 11.44 17.59
CA LYS A 109 3.86 11.90 17.83
C LYS A 109 4.91 10.87 17.39
N GLY A 110 4.52 9.76 16.77
CA GLY A 110 5.46 8.80 16.20
C GLY A 110 6.23 9.38 15.02
N PHE A 111 7.36 8.77 14.65
CA PHE A 111 8.14 9.22 13.48
C PHE A 111 7.32 9.10 12.17
N SER A 112 6.52 8.04 12.03
CA SER A 112 5.54 7.92 10.94
C SER A 112 4.50 9.04 10.97
N ASP A 113 4.09 9.49 12.16
CA ASP A 113 3.12 10.58 12.33
C ASP A 113 3.77 11.95 12.07
N PHE A 114 5.08 12.10 12.30
CA PHE A 114 5.80 13.30 11.87
C PHE A 114 5.84 13.42 10.34
N MET A 115 5.98 12.29 9.63
CA MET A 115 6.03 12.28 8.16
C MET A 115 4.65 12.34 7.51
N PHE A 116 3.63 11.67 8.08
CA PHE A 116 2.33 11.47 7.44
C PHE A 116 1.13 11.86 8.32
N GLY A 117 1.38 12.40 9.51
CA GLY A 117 0.40 12.74 10.55
C GLY A 117 -0.20 11.57 11.29
N SER A 118 -0.99 11.88 12.32
CA SER A 118 -1.72 10.91 13.12
C SER A 118 -2.55 9.96 12.26
N TRP A 119 -2.58 8.68 12.61
CA TRP A 119 -3.45 7.69 11.95
C TRP A 119 -4.91 8.16 11.89
N PHE A 120 -5.41 8.79 12.96
CA PHE A 120 -6.81 9.24 13.05
C PHE A 120 -7.09 10.37 12.05
N ASP A 121 -6.20 11.36 11.98
CA ASP A 121 -6.33 12.49 11.05
C ASP A 121 -6.16 12.03 9.60
N HIS A 122 -5.22 11.11 9.36
CA HIS A 122 -5.01 10.52 8.05
C HIS A 122 -6.28 9.81 7.55
N VAL A 123 -6.86 8.91 8.35
CA VAL A 123 -8.10 8.20 7.99
C VAL A 123 -9.27 9.17 7.82
N LYS A 124 -9.42 10.13 8.73
CA LYS A 124 -10.48 11.14 8.65
C LYS A 124 -10.36 11.99 7.38
N SER A 125 -9.15 12.40 7.00
CA SER A 125 -8.92 13.24 5.82
C SER A 125 -9.41 12.56 4.53
N TRP A 126 -9.14 11.27 4.37
CA TRP A 126 -9.52 10.51 3.18
C TRP A 126 -10.98 10.06 3.19
N LEU A 127 -11.56 9.77 4.36
CA LEU A 127 -12.99 9.44 4.47
C LEU A 127 -13.90 10.66 4.26
N ASN A 128 -13.43 11.85 4.59
CA ASN A 128 -14.17 13.10 4.41
C ASN A 128 -13.90 13.76 3.04
N ALA A 129 -13.11 13.13 2.17
CA ALA A 129 -12.89 13.63 0.83
C ALA A 129 -14.18 13.50 0.01
N GLU A 130 -14.76 14.63 -0.41
CA GLU A 130 -16.00 14.69 -1.20
C GLU A 130 -15.71 14.39 -2.69
N ASP A 131 -15.25 13.19 -3.01
CA ASP A 131 -14.99 12.75 -4.39
C ASP A 131 -15.18 11.23 -4.57
N GLU A 132 -16.42 10.75 -4.36
CA GLU A 132 -16.76 9.33 -4.45
C GLU A 132 -16.62 8.73 -5.86
N GLU A 133 -16.57 9.57 -6.90
CA GLU A 133 -16.36 9.11 -8.28
C GLU A 133 -14.90 8.70 -8.52
N HIS A 134 -13.95 9.41 -7.92
CA HIS A 134 -12.51 9.20 -8.11
C HIS A 134 -11.84 8.52 -6.93
N ILE A 135 -12.55 8.29 -5.81
CA ILE A 135 -12.00 7.66 -4.60
C ILE A 135 -12.83 6.45 -4.23
N MET A 136 -12.21 5.27 -4.29
CA MET A 136 -12.75 4.03 -3.75
C MET A 136 -12.11 3.73 -2.39
N HIS A 137 -12.92 3.63 -1.35
CA HIS A 137 -12.45 3.16 -0.04
C HIS A 137 -12.60 1.65 0.06
N ILE A 138 -11.54 0.98 0.51
CA ILE A 138 -11.54 -0.45 0.81
C ILE A 138 -10.82 -0.67 2.14
N SER A 139 -11.29 -1.64 2.91
CA SER A 139 -10.60 -2.08 4.13
C SER A 139 -9.72 -3.30 3.87
N TYR A 140 -8.62 -3.41 4.60
CA TYR A 140 -7.79 -4.61 4.62
C TYR A 140 -8.62 -5.84 5.01
N GLU A 141 -9.56 -5.66 5.94
CA GLU A 141 -10.47 -6.69 6.43
C GLU A 141 -11.39 -7.22 5.32
N GLN A 142 -11.94 -6.34 4.47
CA GLN A 142 -12.72 -6.75 3.29
C GLN A 142 -11.88 -7.61 2.33
N MET A 143 -10.63 -7.21 2.07
CA MET A 143 -9.73 -7.98 1.20
C MET A 143 -9.39 -9.36 1.77
N ILE A 144 -9.31 -9.50 3.08
CA ILE A 144 -9.09 -10.80 3.74
C ILE A 144 -10.36 -11.66 3.72
N MET A 145 -11.53 -11.04 3.85
CA MET A 145 -12.81 -11.74 3.87
C MET A 145 -13.18 -12.31 2.50
N ASP A 146 -13.10 -11.50 1.45
CA ASP A 146 -13.31 -11.95 0.07
C ASP A 146 -12.43 -11.15 -0.89
N LEU A 147 -11.29 -11.76 -1.23
CA LEU A 147 -10.34 -11.16 -2.16
C LEU A 147 -10.87 -11.15 -3.59
N LYS A 148 -11.72 -12.10 -3.99
CA LYS A 148 -12.25 -12.17 -5.36
C LYS A 148 -13.24 -11.04 -5.60
N ASP A 149 -14.18 -10.85 -4.67
CA ASP A 149 -15.12 -9.73 -4.71
C ASP A 149 -14.38 -8.39 -4.67
N SER A 150 -13.39 -8.26 -3.77
CA SER A 150 -12.54 -7.08 -3.69
C SER A 150 -11.84 -6.76 -5.02
N VAL A 151 -11.25 -7.76 -5.69
CA VAL A 151 -10.60 -7.61 -7.00
C VAL A 151 -11.62 -7.19 -8.07
N GLY A 152 -12.80 -7.81 -8.10
CA GLY A 152 -13.87 -7.44 -9.03
C GLY A 152 -14.34 -6.00 -8.87
N ASN A 153 -14.59 -5.58 -7.63
CA ASN A 153 -14.99 -4.20 -7.30
C ASN A 153 -13.91 -3.18 -7.69
N MET A 154 -12.63 -3.48 -7.41
CA MET A 154 -11.51 -2.64 -7.84
C MET A 154 -11.38 -2.56 -9.36
N ALA A 155 -11.58 -3.68 -10.07
CA ALA A 155 -11.54 -3.74 -11.53
C ALA A 155 -12.66 -2.90 -12.16
N GLN A 156 -13.87 -2.97 -11.61
CA GLN A 156 -14.99 -2.12 -12.02
C GLN A 156 -14.71 -0.64 -11.77
N PHE A 157 -14.25 -0.28 -10.57
CA PHE A 157 -13.87 1.10 -10.23
C PHE A 157 -12.79 1.64 -11.17
N LEU A 158 -11.77 0.84 -11.49
CA LEU A 158 -10.70 1.21 -12.42
C LEU A 158 -11.15 1.21 -13.90
N GLN A 159 -12.39 0.83 -14.21
CA GLN A 159 -12.92 0.68 -15.58
C GLN A 159 -12.07 -0.30 -16.42
N LYS A 160 -11.65 -1.38 -15.79
CA LYS A 160 -10.92 -2.50 -16.40
C LYS A 160 -11.64 -3.80 -16.07
N PRO A 161 -12.85 -4.03 -16.65
CA PRO A 161 -13.61 -5.24 -16.35
C PRO A 161 -12.78 -6.47 -16.69
N LEU A 162 -12.78 -7.43 -15.77
CA LEU A 162 -12.09 -8.70 -15.89
C LEU A 162 -13.12 -9.82 -15.97
N ASP A 163 -12.80 -10.88 -16.70
CA ASP A 163 -13.59 -12.10 -16.62
C ASP A 163 -13.35 -12.83 -15.27
N HIS A 164 -14.20 -13.82 -15.00
CA HIS A 164 -14.13 -14.59 -13.76
C HIS A 164 -12.79 -15.29 -13.58
N GLU A 165 -12.20 -15.83 -14.66
CA GLU A 165 -10.94 -16.57 -14.60
C GLU A 165 -9.77 -15.65 -14.22
N ALA A 166 -9.71 -14.46 -14.80
CA ALA A 166 -8.72 -13.44 -14.46
C ALA A 166 -8.87 -13.00 -13.00
N ILE A 167 -10.09 -12.75 -12.51
CA ILE A 167 -10.33 -12.40 -11.10
C ILE A 167 -9.82 -13.50 -10.17
N GLU A 168 -10.13 -14.77 -10.45
CA GLU A 168 -9.68 -15.90 -9.63
C GLU A 168 -8.16 -16.04 -9.60
N LYS A 169 -7.50 -15.90 -10.77
CA LYS A 169 -6.05 -15.96 -10.88
C LYS A 169 -5.36 -14.82 -10.12
N ILE A 170 -5.88 -13.60 -10.24
CA ILE A 170 -5.35 -12.43 -9.53
C ILE A 170 -5.51 -12.61 -8.03
N ALA A 171 -6.69 -13.03 -7.57
CA ALA A 171 -6.96 -13.27 -6.17
C ALA A 171 -6.05 -14.34 -5.58
N ASP A 172 -5.93 -15.52 -6.23
CA ASP A 172 -5.02 -16.57 -5.76
C ASP A 172 -3.57 -16.07 -5.67
N ARG A 173 -3.08 -15.38 -6.71
CA ARG A 173 -1.72 -14.83 -6.72
C ARG A 173 -1.48 -13.84 -5.59
N CYS A 174 -2.47 -13.01 -5.28
CA CYS A 174 -2.41 -11.99 -4.25
C CYS A 174 -2.70 -12.51 -2.83
N LEU A 175 -2.91 -13.82 -2.65
CA LEU A 175 -2.96 -14.41 -1.32
C LEU A 175 -1.62 -14.24 -0.60
N PHE A 176 -1.68 -13.99 0.71
CA PHE A 176 -0.50 -13.76 1.54
C PHE A 176 0.58 -14.84 1.37
N LYS A 177 0.18 -16.12 1.37
CA LYS A 177 1.09 -17.27 1.19
C LYS A 177 1.88 -17.23 -0.13
N ASN A 178 1.29 -16.65 -1.18
CA ASN A 178 1.86 -16.60 -2.52
C ASN A 178 2.73 -15.34 -2.66
N MET A 179 2.22 -14.17 -2.23
CA MET A 179 2.99 -12.93 -2.19
C MET A 179 4.27 -13.05 -1.36
N LYS A 180 4.22 -13.78 -0.22
CA LYS A 180 5.39 -14.00 0.65
C LYS A 180 6.51 -14.79 -0.04
N LYS A 181 6.20 -15.58 -1.07
CA LYS A 181 7.18 -16.33 -1.88
C LYS A 181 7.69 -15.55 -3.09
N ASN A 182 7.01 -14.48 -3.50
CA ASN A 182 7.45 -13.67 -4.64
C ASN A 182 8.49 -12.61 -4.21
N ASN A 183 9.72 -12.76 -4.69
CA ASN A 183 10.83 -11.85 -4.40
C ASN A 183 10.61 -10.41 -4.92
N MET A 184 9.74 -10.23 -5.91
CA MET A 184 9.37 -8.89 -6.41
C MET A 184 8.34 -8.18 -5.51
N SER A 185 7.69 -8.92 -4.60
CA SER A 185 6.61 -8.41 -3.74
C SER A 185 6.94 -8.46 -2.25
N ASN A 186 7.76 -9.40 -1.81
CA ASN A 186 8.08 -9.62 -0.38
C ASN A 186 9.26 -8.78 0.15
N TYR A 187 9.84 -7.91 -0.69
CA TYR A 187 10.96 -7.02 -0.34
C TYR A 187 12.28 -7.74 -0.01
N SER A 188 12.44 -9.03 -0.35
CA SER A 188 13.69 -9.77 -0.12
C SER A 188 14.89 -9.21 -0.90
N THR A 189 14.63 -8.41 -1.94
CA THR A 189 15.65 -7.74 -2.75
C THR A 189 16.11 -6.40 -2.16
N VAL A 190 15.49 -5.90 -1.07
CA VAL A 190 15.98 -4.72 -0.35
C VAL A 190 17.23 -5.09 0.43
N PRO A 191 18.31 -4.29 0.37
CA PRO A 191 19.51 -4.50 1.18
C PRO A 191 19.18 -4.62 2.67
N ARG A 192 19.84 -5.57 3.35
CA ARG A 192 19.60 -5.84 4.78
C ARG A 192 19.89 -4.61 5.64
N GLU A 193 20.82 -3.78 5.22
CA GLU A 193 21.20 -2.52 5.86
C GLU A 193 20.04 -1.52 5.91
N LEU A 194 19.08 -1.62 4.98
CA LEU A 194 17.87 -0.80 4.94
C LEU A 194 16.68 -1.49 5.61
N LEU A 195 16.55 -2.81 5.43
CA LEU A 195 15.44 -3.60 5.96
C LEU A 195 15.91 -4.98 6.43
N ASP A 196 16.13 -5.13 7.74
CA ASP A 196 16.57 -6.39 8.34
C ASP A 196 15.39 -7.35 8.55
N GLN A 197 15.09 -8.11 7.50
CA GLN A 197 14.01 -9.11 7.52
C GLN A 197 14.24 -10.29 8.48
N THR A 198 15.43 -10.42 9.09
CA THR A 198 15.68 -11.42 10.14
C THR A 198 15.09 -11.02 11.49
N LYS A 199 14.94 -9.71 11.75
CA LYS A 199 14.23 -9.20 12.93
C LYS A 199 12.72 -9.32 12.75
N SER A 200 12.22 -8.85 11.62
CA SER A 200 10.81 -8.95 11.24
C SER A 200 10.67 -8.90 9.73
N GLY A 201 10.03 -9.92 9.15
CA GLY A 201 9.76 -9.95 7.70
C GLY A 201 8.76 -8.87 7.31
N PHE A 202 8.97 -8.24 6.14
CA PHE A 202 8.06 -7.19 5.64
C PHE A 202 6.62 -7.70 5.50
N LEU A 203 6.46 -8.87 4.89
CA LEU A 203 5.21 -9.63 4.88
C LEU A 203 5.15 -10.55 6.10
N ARG A 204 4.70 -9.99 7.24
CA ARG A 204 4.78 -10.63 8.57
C ARG A 204 3.81 -11.81 8.75
N LYS A 205 2.50 -11.52 8.95
CA LYS A 205 1.46 -12.52 9.27
C LYS A 205 0.28 -12.60 8.28
N GLY A 206 -0.19 -11.46 7.77
CA GLY A 206 -1.29 -11.45 6.79
C GLY A 206 -2.69 -11.69 7.37
N GLU A 207 -2.91 -11.40 8.66
CA GLU A 207 -4.16 -11.69 9.39
C GLU A 207 -4.78 -10.42 9.98
N CYS A 208 -6.06 -10.48 10.39
CA CYS A 208 -6.77 -9.45 11.15
C CYS A 208 -7.03 -9.93 12.58
N HIS A 209 -7.02 -9.03 13.56
CA HIS A 209 -7.26 -9.35 14.99
C HIS A 209 -8.35 -8.49 15.63
#